data_AF-A0A7J9IYY7-F1
#
_entry.id   AF-A0A7J9IYY7-F1
#
_cell.length_a   1.000
_cell.length_b   1.000
_cell.length_c   1.000
_cell.angle_alpha   90.00
_cell.angle_beta   90.00
_cell.angle_gamma   90.00
#
_symmetry.space_group_name_H-M   'P 1'
#
loop_
_entity.id
_entity.type
_entity.pdbx_description
1 polymer ?
#
loop_
_entity_poly.entity_id
_entity_poly.type
_entity_poly.pdbx_seq_one_letter_code
_entity_poly.pdbx_strand_id
1 'polypeptide(L)'
;MELGTVKTFFDENPDATDEPIPLPNVSSKCLSTIIEYCKFHLSLRARGNDSSSAEEEGKVYDEELIKTHDNESLVELILAVNYLNIKDMLDTLNQGVADRIKNKSVEYVRRFFGIENDYTPEEEAEIRAQYEWAFEGVDPDDD
;
A
#
# COMPACT_ATOMS: atom_id res chain seq x y z
N MET A 1 -6.98 -15.33 -11.11
CA MET A 1 -6.99 -15.20 -9.64
C MET A 1 -6.07 -14.04 -9.32
N GLU A 2 -6.58 -13.04 -8.60
CA GLU A 2 -5.83 -11.81 -8.27
C GLU A 2 -4.63 -12.07 -7.34
N LEU A 3 -4.71 -13.12 -6.53
CA LEU A 3 -3.68 -13.54 -5.58
C LEU A 3 -2.66 -14.45 -6.28
N GLY A 4 -1.55 -13.89 -6.74
CA GLY A 4 -0.51 -14.65 -7.46
C GLY A 4 0.10 -15.78 -6.62
N THR A 5 0.30 -15.57 -5.33
CA THR A 5 0.85 -16.59 -4.41
C THR A 5 -0.12 -17.77 -4.24
N VAL A 6 -1.41 -17.48 -4.06
CA VAL A 6 -2.45 -18.52 -3.95
C VAL A 6 -2.62 -19.27 -5.26
N LYS A 7 -2.55 -18.57 -6.39
CA LYS A 7 -2.59 -19.20 -7.72
C LYS A 7 -1.45 -20.21 -7.88
N THR A 8 -0.23 -19.79 -7.55
CA THR A 8 0.97 -20.65 -7.65
C THR A 8 0.82 -21.90 -6.79
N PHE A 9 0.27 -21.77 -5.58
CA PHE A 9 0.00 -22.91 -4.71
C PHE A 9 -0.92 -23.96 -5.37
N PHE A 10 -2.03 -23.53 -5.98
CA PHE A 10 -2.94 -24.45 -6.66
C PHE A 10 -2.37 -25.00 -7.97
N ASP A 11 -1.58 -24.21 -8.71
CA ASP A 11 -0.89 -24.67 -9.91
C ASP A 11 0.12 -25.79 -9.58
N GLU A 12 0.78 -25.72 -8.42
CA GLU A 12 1.70 -26.76 -7.91
C GLU A 12 1.00 -27.93 -7.22
N ASN A 13 -0.22 -27.74 -6.72
CA ASN A 13 -0.98 -28.73 -5.96
C ASN A 13 -2.41 -28.89 -6.54
N PRO A 14 -2.56 -29.49 -7.73
CA PRO A 14 -3.85 -29.56 -8.44
C PRO A 14 -4.90 -30.42 -7.73
N ASP A 15 -4.48 -31.34 -6.86
CA ASP A 15 -5.37 -32.19 -6.06
C ASP A 15 -5.81 -31.52 -4.75
N ALA A 16 -5.30 -30.32 -4.43
CA ALA A 16 -5.71 -29.59 -3.24
C ALA A 16 -7.14 -29.04 -3.42
N THR A 17 -8.12 -29.66 -2.75
CA THR A 17 -9.53 -29.25 -2.83
C THR A 17 -9.99 -28.44 -1.61
N ASP A 18 -9.59 -28.87 -0.41
CA ASP A 18 -10.13 -28.34 0.86
C ASP A 18 -9.04 -28.09 1.93
N GLU A 19 -7.77 -28.26 1.59
CA GLU A 19 -6.67 -28.01 2.54
C GLU A 19 -6.43 -26.51 2.72
N PRO A 20 -6.36 -26.02 3.98
CA PRO A 20 -6.13 -24.60 4.24
C PRO A 20 -4.72 -24.20 3.81
N ILE A 21 -4.62 -23.13 3.03
CA ILE A 21 -3.32 -22.58 2.60
C ILE A 21 -2.71 -21.77 3.75
N PRO A 22 -1.50 -22.13 4.23
CA PRO A 22 -0.85 -21.39 5.29
C PRO A 22 -0.34 -20.03 4.77
N LEU A 23 -0.81 -18.94 5.38
CA LEU A 23 -0.36 -17.57 5.09
C LEU A 23 0.23 -16.92 6.35
N PRO A 24 1.43 -17.34 6.80
CA PRO A 24 2.00 -16.90 8.08
C PRO A 24 2.37 -15.41 8.11
N ASN A 25 2.61 -14.80 6.95
CA ASN A 25 3.08 -13.42 6.82
C ASN A 25 1.93 -12.42 6.61
N VAL A 26 0.68 -12.82 6.81
CA VAL A 26 -0.48 -11.97 6.61
C VAL A 26 -1.38 -12.05 7.83
N SER A 27 -1.63 -10.91 8.49
CA SER A 27 -2.57 -10.87 9.60
C SER A 27 -4.01 -11.06 9.12
N SER A 28 -4.89 -11.54 10.00
CA SER A 28 -6.31 -11.72 9.66
C SER A 28 -7.00 -10.41 9.27
N LYS A 29 -6.59 -9.29 9.89
CA LYS A 29 -7.08 -7.94 9.57
C LYS A 29 -6.70 -7.57 8.13
N CYS A 30 -5.41 -7.66 7.78
CA CYS A 30 -4.93 -7.39 6.43
C CYS A 30 -5.59 -8.30 5.39
N LEU A 31 -5.67 -9.60 5.67
CA LEU A 31 -6.27 -10.56 4.74
C LEU A 31 -7.74 -10.23 4.47
N SER A 32 -8.49 -9.81 5.50
CA SER A 32 -9.90 -9.43 5.35
C SER A 32 -10.05 -8.22 4.41
N THR A 33 -9.26 -7.16 4.63
CA THR A 33 -9.24 -5.97 3.77
C THR A 33 -8.86 -6.31 2.32
N ILE A 34 -7.84 -7.15 2.14
CA ILE A 34 -7.38 -7.59 0.81
C ILE A 34 -8.48 -8.37 0.07
N ILE A 35 -9.19 -9.26 0.77
CA ILE A 35 -10.30 -10.02 0.19
C ILE A 35 -11.45 -9.09 -0.22
N GLU A 36 -11.78 -8.10 0.60
CA GLU A 36 -12.80 -7.10 0.29
C GLU A 36 -12.43 -6.28 -0.95
N TYR A 37 -11.19 -5.80 -1.01
CA TYR A 37 -10.65 -5.11 -2.18
C TYR A 37 -10.78 -5.97 -3.45
N CYS A 38 -10.31 -7.22 -3.41
CA CYS A 38 -10.40 -8.11 -4.57
C CYS A 38 -11.85 -8.36 -5.01
N LYS A 39 -12.78 -8.57 -4.06
CA LYS A 39 -14.20 -8.79 -4.37
C LYS A 39 -14.82 -7.57 -5.04
N PHE A 40 -14.56 -6.38 -4.52
CA PHE A 40 -15.05 -5.13 -5.07
C PHE A 40 -14.56 -4.92 -6.50
N HIS A 41 -13.25 -5.00 -6.74
CA HIS A 41 -12.63 -4.80 -8.06
C HIS A 41 -12.98 -5.90 -9.08
N LEU A 42 -13.25 -7.13 -8.63
CA LEU A 42 -13.80 -8.18 -9.48
C LEU A 42 -15.26 -7.88 -9.89
N SER A 43 -16.06 -7.34 -8.98
CA SER A 43 -17.44 -6.95 -9.27
C SER A 43 -17.53 -5.82 -10.28
N LEU A 44 -16.60 -4.85 -10.21
CA LEU A 44 -16.47 -3.77 -11.20
C LEU A 44 -16.13 -4.33 -12.60
N ARG A 45 -15.13 -5.22 -12.69
CA ARG A 45 -14.76 -5.88 -13.94
C ARG A 45 -15.90 -6.72 -14.55
N ALA A 46 -16.73 -7.35 -13.70
CA ALA A 46 -17.86 -8.15 -14.15
C ALA A 46 -19.02 -7.33 -14.76
N ARG A 47 -19.11 -6.02 -14.45
CA ARG A 47 -20.18 -5.13 -14.94
C ARG A 47 -20.05 -4.75 -16.42
N GLY A 48 -18.92 -5.01 -17.07
CA GLY A 48 -18.74 -4.77 -18.51
C GLY A 48 -18.68 -3.28 -18.90
N ASN A 49 -18.75 -3.03 -20.22
CA ASN A 49 -18.19 -1.91 -20.99
C ASN A 49 -18.62 -0.45 -20.67
N ASP A 50 -19.25 -0.15 -19.54
CA ASP A 50 -19.46 1.24 -19.08
C ASP A 50 -18.21 1.74 -18.33
N SER A 51 -17.08 1.68 -19.05
CA SER A 51 -15.71 1.75 -18.50
C SER A 51 -15.46 3.01 -17.66
N SER A 52 -16.04 4.16 -18.00
CA SER A 52 -15.79 5.40 -17.26
C SER A 52 -16.42 5.39 -15.87
N SER A 53 -17.66 4.88 -15.73
CA SER A 53 -18.34 4.86 -14.43
C SER A 53 -17.69 3.86 -13.47
N ALA A 54 -17.28 2.69 -13.98
CA ALA A 54 -16.63 1.67 -13.16
C ALA A 54 -15.22 2.08 -12.71
N GLU A 55 -14.46 2.76 -13.57
CA GLU A 55 -13.14 3.30 -13.22
C GLU A 55 -13.24 4.42 -12.18
N GLU A 56 -14.22 5.32 -12.29
CA GLU A 56 -14.45 6.37 -11.29
C GLU A 56 -14.86 5.78 -9.93
N GLU A 57 -15.79 4.81 -9.91
CA GLU A 57 -16.16 4.09 -8.68
C GLU A 57 -14.95 3.37 -8.06
N GLY A 58 -14.10 2.75 -8.88
CA GLY A 58 -12.85 2.11 -8.45
C GLY A 58 -11.89 3.08 -7.77
N LYS A 59 -11.66 4.25 -8.38
CA LYS A 59 -10.79 5.29 -7.82
C LYS A 59 -11.32 5.85 -6.51
N VAL A 60 -12.62 6.10 -6.41
CA VAL A 60 -13.24 6.59 -5.18
C VAL A 60 -13.08 5.58 -4.05
N TYR A 61 -13.31 4.30 -4.32
CA TYR A 61 -13.10 3.24 -3.34
C TYR A 61 -11.63 3.13 -2.91
N ASP A 62 -10.70 3.19 -3.87
CA ASP A 62 -9.26 3.14 -3.60
C ASP A 62 -8.80 4.33 -2.73
N GLU A 63 -9.28 5.54 -3.02
CA GLU A 63 -9.01 6.71 -2.19
C GLU A 63 -9.58 6.58 -0.78
N GLU A 64 -10.80 6.05 -0.64
CA GLU A 64 -11.42 5.84 0.67
C GLU A 64 -10.68 4.76 1.46
N LEU A 65 -10.26 3.67 0.81
CA LEU A 65 -9.42 2.64 1.40
C LEU A 65 -8.14 3.25 1.96
N ILE A 66 -7.45 4.09 1.17
CA ILE A 66 -6.24 4.76 1.63
C ILE A 66 -6.58 5.66 2.81
N LYS A 67 -7.58 6.54 2.72
CA LYS A 67 -7.93 7.53 3.77
C LYS A 67 -8.35 6.89 5.10
N THR A 68 -9.01 5.75 5.06
CA THR A 68 -9.53 5.06 6.27
C THR A 68 -8.47 4.33 7.08
N HIS A 69 -7.29 4.10 6.51
CA HIS A 69 -6.18 3.40 7.18
C HIS A 69 -5.13 4.37 7.71
N ASP A 70 -4.62 4.11 8.92
CA ASP A 70 -3.47 4.80 9.47
C ASP A 70 -2.16 4.37 8.78
N ASN A 71 -1.07 5.08 9.05
CA ASN A 71 0.21 4.85 8.39
C ASN A 71 0.74 3.43 8.66
N GLU A 72 0.60 2.94 9.90
CA GLU A 72 1.04 1.60 10.29
C GLU A 72 0.24 0.51 9.55
N SER A 73 -1.10 0.64 9.49
CA SER A 73 -1.93 -0.33 8.76
C SER A 73 -1.66 -0.29 7.25
N LEU A 74 -1.36 0.88 6.67
CA LEU A 74 -0.99 0.97 5.25
C LEU A 74 0.34 0.26 4.95
N VAL A 75 1.35 0.44 5.80
CA VAL A 75 2.64 -0.25 5.65
C VAL A 75 2.43 -1.77 5.79
N GLU A 76 1.65 -2.22 6.78
CA GLU A 76 1.32 -3.64 6.95
C GLU A 76 0.59 -4.21 5.72
N LEU A 77 -0.38 -3.48 5.18
CA LEU A 77 -1.11 -3.86 3.96
C LEU A 77 -0.19 -3.96 2.75
N ILE A 78 0.73 -3.01 2.55
CA ILE A 78 1.71 -3.06 1.45
C ILE A 78 2.56 -4.33 1.53
N LEU A 79 3.05 -4.68 2.72
CA LEU A 79 3.84 -5.90 2.93
C LEU A 79 3.02 -7.16 2.63
N ALA A 80 1.77 -7.22 3.10
CA ALA A 80 0.88 -8.35 2.87
C ALA A 80 0.50 -8.52 1.40
N VAL A 81 0.18 -7.41 0.72
CA VAL A 81 -0.19 -7.38 -0.71
C VAL A 81 1.01 -7.77 -1.59
N ASN A 82 2.21 -7.30 -1.23
CA ASN A 82 3.45 -7.72 -1.88
C ASN A 82 3.68 -9.23 -1.69
N TYR A 83 3.49 -9.76 -0.48
CA TYR A 83 3.61 -11.19 -0.20
C TYR A 83 2.58 -12.05 -0.97
N LEU A 84 1.35 -11.56 -1.15
CA LEU A 84 0.29 -12.24 -1.91
C LEU A 84 0.38 -12.03 -3.43
N ASN A 85 1.31 -11.17 -3.86
CA ASN A 85 1.55 -10.81 -5.26
C ASN A 85 0.29 -10.29 -5.97
N ILE A 86 -0.33 -9.24 -5.39
CA ILE A 86 -1.51 -8.57 -5.96
C ILE A 86 -1.09 -7.20 -6.49
N LYS A 87 -0.64 -7.16 -7.74
CA LYS A 87 0.00 -5.97 -8.34
C LYS A 87 -0.90 -4.72 -8.33
N ASP A 88 -2.17 -4.86 -8.71
CA ASP A 88 -3.08 -3.71 -8.82
C ASP A 88 -3.27 -3.00 -7.47
N MET A 89 -3.51 -3.78 -6.40
CA MET A 89 -3.62 -3.24 -5.04
C MET A 89 -2.29 -2.66 -4.55
N LEU A 90 -1.16 -3.27 -4.91
CA LEU A 90 0.16 -2.78 -4.52
C LEU A 90 0.43 -1.40 -5.11
N ASP A 91 0.11 -1.20 -6.39
CA ASP A 91 0.28 0.07 -7.07
C ASP A 91 -0.63 1.15 -6.46
N THR A 92 -1.90 0.82 -6.16
CA THR A 92 -2.82 1.73 -5.46
C THR A 92 -2.30 2.15 -4.09
N LEU A 93 -1.86 1.19 -3.26
CA LEU A 93 -1.36 1.49 -1.92
C LEU A 93 -0.06 2.31 -1.97
N ASN A 94 0.86 1.97 -2.87
CA ASN A 94 2.11 2.71 -3.07
C ASN A 94 1.85 4.14 -3.52
N GLN A 95 0.90 4.35 -4.43
CA GLN A 95 0.50 5.70 -4.85
C GLN A 95 -0.10 6.47 -3.67
N GLY A 96 -0.97 5.84 -2.88
CA GLY A 96 -1.53 6.44 -1.67
C GLY A 96 -0.48 6.87 -0.65
N VAL A 97 0.54 6.04 -0.42
CA VAL A 97 1.67 6.39 0.44
C VAL A 97 2.51 7.51 -0.16
N ALA A 98 2.80 7.45 -1.47
CA ALA A 98 3.54 8.50 -2.18
C ALA A 98 2.84 9.86 -2.06
N ASP A 99 1.51 9.90 -2.18
CA ASP A 99 0.73 11.12 -2.02
C ASP A 99 0.69 11.63 -0.57
N ARG A 100 0.75 10.75 0.44
CA ARG A 100 0.84 11.14 1.85
C ARG A 100 2.17 11.77 2.24
N ILE A 101 3.27 11.25 1.68
CA ILE A 101 4.62 11.74 1.98
C ILE A 101 5.04 12.90 1.07
N LYS A 102 4.25 13.17 0.02
CA LYS A 102 4.51 14.24 -0.93
C LYS A 102 4.56 15.58 -0.19
N ASN A 103 5.64 16.33 -0.42
CA ASN A 103 5.89 17.64 0.20
C ASN A 103 5.91 17.64 1.74
N LYS A 104 6.00 16.48 2.40
CA LYS A 104 6.15 16.41 3.87
C LYS A 104 7.62 16.49 4.28
N SER A 105 7.86 16.82 5.55
CA SER A 105 9.21 16.93 6.09
C SER A 105 9.94 15.58 6.12
N VAL A 106 11.27 15.60 6.13
CA VAL A 106 12.08 14.37 6.27
C VAL A 106 11.77 13.68 7.59
N GLU A 107 11.48 14.45 8.62
CA GLU A 107 11.10 14.00 9.95
C GLU A 107 9.74 13.27 9.94
N TYR A 108 8.76 13.78 9.20
CA TYR A 108 7.48 13.11 8.99
C TYR A 108 7.66 11.79 8.24
N VAL A 109 8.43 11.79 7.15
CA VAL A 109 8.70 10.58 6.37
C VAL A 109 9.39 9.51 7.22
N ARG A 110 10.39 9.89 8.02
CA ARG A 110 11.07 8.99 8.96
C ARG A 110 10.07 8.37 9.95
N ARG A 111 9.23 9.20 10.57
CA ARG A 111 8.18 8.73 11.49
C ARG A 111 7.14 7.84 10.81
N PHE A 112 6.74 8.17 9.57
CA PHE A 112 5.79 7.38 8.79
C PHE A 112 6.26 5.93 8.60
N PHE A 113 7.54 5.75 8.28
CA PHE A 113 8.14 4.42 8.06
C PHE A 113 8.76 3.81 9.32
N GLY A 114 8.70 4.48 10.48
CA GLY A 114 9.34 4.02 11.72
C GLY A 114 10.87 3.98 11.64
N ILE A 115 11.49 4.88 10.86
CA ILE A 115 12.93 4.97 10.67
C ILE A 115 13.52 5.94 11.69
N GLU A 116 14.50 5.47 12.47
CA GLU A 116 15.29 6.32 13.35
C GLU A 116 16.34 7.11 12.55
N ASN A 117 16.59 8.37 12.91
CA ASN A 117 17.65 9.16 12.28
C ASN A 117 19.03 8.66 12.74
N ASP A 118 19.83 8.19 11.79
CA ASP A 118 21.16 7.63 12.00
C ASP A 118 22.30 8.61 11.67
N TYR A 119 22.00 9.82 11.21
CA TYR A 119 23.00 10.86 10.96
C TYR A 119 23.43 11.58 12.24
N THR A 120 24.71 11.97 12.30
CA THR A 120 25.15 12.93 13.32
C THR A 120 24.60 14.33 13.02
N PRO A 121 24.52 15.23 14.02
CA PRO A 121 24.07 16.61 13.79
C PRO A 121 24.87 17.34 12.72
N GLU A 122 26.19 17.07 12.63
CA GLU A 122 27.07 17.66 11.62
C GLU A 122 26.78 17.13 10.22
N GLU A 123 26.62 15.82 10.06
CA GLU A 123 26.28 15.18 8.78
C GLU A 123 24.93 15.67 8.29
N GLU A 124 23.94 15.75 9.18
CA GLU A 124 22.60 16.22 8.82
C GLU A 124 22.62 17.70 8.42
N ALA A 125 23.43 18.54 9.09
CA ALA A 125 23.60 19.94 8.71
C ALA A 125 24.29 20.11 7.34
N GLU A 126 25.30 19.29 7.04
CA GLU A 126 25.98 19.30 5.74
C GLU A 126 25.03 18.88 4.61
N ILE A 127 24.24 17.82 4.81
CA ILE A 127 23.22 17.37 3.85
C ILE A 127 22.14 18.45 3.67
N ARG A 128 21.65 19.06 4.76
CA ARG A 128 20.66 20.15 4.66
C ARG A 128 21.18 21.35 3.89
N ALA A 129 22.45 21.73 4.08
CA ALA A 129 23.10 22.81 3.33
C ALA A 129 23.34 22.44 1.85
N GLN A 130 23.64 21.18 1.55
CA GLN A 130 23.82 20.71 0.17
C GLN A 130 22.51 20.63 -0.61
N TYR A 131 21.42 20.29 0.08
CA TYR A 131 20.10 20.05 -0.50
C TYR A 131 19.04 21.04 0.00
N GLU A 132 19.40 22.32 0.20
CA GLU A 132 18.49 23.37 0.70
C GLU A 132 17.16 23.41 -0.06
N TRP A 133 17.20 23.22 -1.38
CA TRP A 133 16.03 23.18 -2.26
C TRP A 133 14.98 22.12 -1.87
N ALA A 134 15.37 21.05 -1.19
CA ALA A 134 14.47 19.97 -0.78
C ALA A 134 13.65 20.33 0.47
N PHE A 135 14.02 21.41 1.17
CA PHE A 135 13.35 21.89 2.38
C PHE A 135 12.48 23.12 2.12
N GLU A 136 12.44 23.62 0.89
CA GLU A 136 11.59 24.73 0.47
C GLU A 136 10.19 24.24 0.08
N GLY A 137 9.13 24.96 0.50
CA GLY A 137 7.76 24.63 0.12
C GLY A 137 7.21 23.34 0.73
N VAL A 138 7.80 22.88 1.83
CA VAL A 138 7.34 21.74 2.62
C VAL A 138 6.04 22.12 3.35
N ASP A 139 5.02 21.28 3.22
CA ASP A 139 3.77 21.43 3.93
C ASP A 139 3.98 21.19 5.42
N PRO A 140 3.28 21.91 6.32
CA PRO A 140 3.37 21.62 7.75
C PRO A 140 2.99 20.17 8.02
N ASP A 141 3.77 19.52 8.88
CA ASP A 141 3.46 18.18 9.34
C ASP A 141 2.15 18.25 10.15
N ASP A 142 1.17 17.44 9.79
CA ASP A 142 -0.05 17.30 10.58
C ASP A 142 0.32 16.47 11.82
N ASP A 143 0.05 17.01 13.01
CA ASP A 143 0.22 16.31 14.30
C ASP A 143 -0.78 15.14 14.46
#